data_AF-A0A101FKJ5-F1
#
_entry.id   AF-A0A101FKJ5-F1
#
_cell.length_a   1.000
_cell.length_b   1.000
_cell.length_c   1.000
_cell.angle_alpha   90.00
_cell.angle_beta   90.00
_cell.angle_gamma   90.00
#
_symmetry.space_group_name_H-M   'P 1'
#
loop_
_entity.id
_entity.type
_entity.pdbx_description
1 polymer ?
#
loop_
_entity_poly.entity_id
_entity_poly.type
_entity_poly.pdbx_seq_one_letter_code
_entity_poly.pdbx_strand_id
1 'polypeptide(L)'
;ELLYFRPLVDPIKGRPLSDLRAGETILLDGGEEALEGQIYLIRLLKDGHYELHGMLAGGGYFKCVTPGDIKVRVPGLDEERLQKRMPLIVMIMLAVAIGILLFLL
;
A
#
# COMPACT_ATOMS: atom_id res chain seq x y z
N GLU A 1 4.45 -16.56 -21.18
CA GLU A 1 2.99 -16.55 -21.04
C GLU A 1 2.57 -15.29 -20.28
N LEU A 2 1.45 -14.67 -20.66
CA LEU A 2 0.88 -13.54 -19.93
C LEU A 2 0.06 -14.13 -18.77
N LEU A 3 0.54 -13.97 -17.54
CA LEU A 3 -0.18 -14.39 -16.36
C LEU A 3 -1.07 -13.22 -15.88
N TYR A 4 -2.38 -13.45 -15.88
CA TYR A 4 -3.35 -12.49 -15.35
C TYR A 4 -3.45 -12.68 -13.84
N PHE A 5 -2.86 -11.75 -13.10
CA PHE A 5 -2.96 -11.72 -11.65
C PHE A 5 -4.01 -10.70 -11.21
N ARG A 6 -4.60 -10.93 -10.04
CA ARG A 6 -5.47 -9.93 -9.38
C ARG A 6 -4.71 -9.31 -8.22
N PRO A 7 -4.74 -7.99 -8.03
CA PRO A 7 -4.16 -7.39 -6.84
C PRO A 7 -4.98 -7.77 -5.62
N LEU A 8 -4.31 -8.00 -4.49
CA LEU A 8 -4.98 -8.21 -3.21
C LEU A 8 -5.54 -6.87 -2.71
N VAL A 9 -6.86 -6.83 -2.54
CA VAL A 9 -7.58 -5.64 -2.11
C VAL A 9 -7.61 -5.57 -0.58
N ASP A 10 -7.41 -4.35 -0.05
CA ASP A 10 -7.64 -4.04 1.37
C ASP A 10 -8.28 -2.65 1.49
N PRO A 11 -9.62 -2.60 1.64
CA PRO A 11 -10.35 -1.33 1.72
C PRO A 11 -10.03 -0.49 2.97
N ILE A 12 -9.51 -1.14 4.02
CA ILE A 12 -9.27 -0.51 5.33
C ILE A 12 -7.84 -0.01 5.40
N LYS A 13 -6.87 -0.91 5.23
CA LYS A 13 -5.45 -0.62 5.40
C LYS A 13 -4.70 -0.41 4.11
N GLY A 14 -5.24 -0.82 2.96
CA GLY A 14 -4.54 -0.70 1.67
C GLY A 14 -4.26 0.74 1.24
N ARG A 15 -3.53 0.87 0.14
CA ARG A 15 -3.20 2.14 -0.51
C ARG A 15 -3.98 2.26 -1.83
N PRO A 16 -4.60 3.41 -2.12
CA PRO A 16 -5.23 3.67 -3.41
C PRO A 16 -4.24 3.45 -4.56
N LEU A 17 -4.72 2.97 -5.71
CA LEU A 17 -3.91 2.83 -6.91
C LEU A 17 -3.40 4.18 -7.41
N SER A 18 -4.18 5.24 -7.24
CA SER A 18 -3.79 6.62 -7.55
C SER A 18 -2.60 7.13 -6.74
N ASP A 19 -2.35 6.55 -5.56
CA ASP A 19 -1.23 6.88 -4.68
C ASP A 19 0.01 6.02 -4.96
N LEU A 20 -0.08 5.03 -5.85
CA LEU A 20 1.05 4.17 -6.22
C LEU A 20 1.92 4.82 -7.30
N ARG A 21 3.21 4.46 -7.29
CA ARG A 21 4.21 4.85 -8.27
C ARG A 21 4.91 3.64 -8.86
N ALA A 22 5.49 3.84 -10.04
CA ALA A 22 6.42 2.88 -10.60
C ALA A 22 7.62 2.68 -9.66
N GLY A 23 8.08 1.43 -9.56
CA GLY A 23 9.11 0.96 -8.63
C GLY A 23 8.55 0.38 -7.33
N GLU A 24 7.28 0.63 -6.99
CA GLU A 24 6.68 0.11 -5.76
C GLU A 24 6.15 -1.32 -5.93
N THR A 25 6.14 -2.05 -4.82
CA THR A 25 5.66 -3.44 -4.75
C THR A 25 4.23 -3.49 -4.23
N ILE A 26 3.40 -4.32 -4.84
CA ILE A 26 2.06 -4.67 -4.34
C ILE A 26 1.95 -6.17 -4.11
N LEU A 27 0.96 -6.57 -3.32
CA LEU A 27 0.61 -7.98 -3.18
C LEU A 27 -0.45 -8.39 -4.21
N LEU A 28 -0.21 -9.51 -4.87
CA LEU A 28 -1.05 -10.13 -5.88
C LEU A 28 -1.58 -11.47 -5.36
N ASP A 29 -2.76 -11.87 -5.82
CA ASP A 29 -3.38 -13.16 -5.55
C ASP A 29 -2.68 -14.26 -6.37
N GLY A 30 -1.91 -15.11 -5.69
CA GLY A 30 -1.26 -16.30 -6.26
C GLY A 30 -2.02 -17.60 -5.97
N GLY A 31 -3.27 -17.54 -5.50
CA GLY A 31 -4.02 -18.70 -5.05
C GLY A 31 -3.77 -19.00 -3.58
N GLU A 32 -2.86 -19.94 -3.28
CA GLU A 32 -2.58 -20.36 -1.90
C GLU A 32 -1.68 -19.35 -1.15
N GLU A 33 -0.81 -18.66 -1.88
CA GLU A 33 0.10 -17.67 -1.32
C GLU A 33 -0.01 -16.31 -2.03
N ALA A 34 0.26 -15.24 -1.29
CA ALA A 34 0.36 -13.90 -1.86
C ALA A 34 1.69 -13.76 -2.59
N LEU A 35 1.65 -13.18 -3.79
CA LEU A 35 2.84 -12.92 -4.59
C LEU A 35 3.20 -11.45 -4.54
N GLU A 36 4.48 -11.14 -4.46
CA GLU A 36 4.96 -9.77 -4.58
C GLU A 36 5.19 -9.40 -6.05
N GLY A 37 4.61 -8.28 -6.47
CA GLY A 37 4.76 -7.73 -7.81
C GLY A 37 5.25 -6.29 -7.77
N GLN A 38 6.41 -6.02 -8.36
CA GLN A 38 6.92 -4.67 -8.54
C GLN A 38 6.29 -4.03 -9.79
N ILE A 39 5.65 -2.88 -9.60
CA ILE A 39 5.00 -2.12 -10.66
C ILE A 39 6.05 -1.35 -11.44
N TYR A 40 5.99 -1.37 -12.77
CA TYR A 40 6.78 -0.46 -13.62
C TYR A 40 5.92 0.55 -14.39
N LEU A 41 4.62 0.27 -14.56
CA LEU A 41 3.70 1.16 -15.25
C LEU A 41 2.29 1.06 -14.68
N ILE A 42 1.67 2.23 -14.48
CA ILE A 42 0.28 2.41 -14.09
C ILE A 42 -0.38 3.30 -15.14
N ARG A 43 -1.51 2.88 -15.70
CA ARG A 43 -2.29 3.66 -16.67
C ARG A 43 -3.72 3.80 -16.17
N LEU A 44 -4.23 5.03 -16.16
CA LEU A 44 -5.66 5.30 -16.05
C LEU A 44 -6.28 5.23 -17.45
N LEU A 45 -7.22 4.32 -17.64
CA LEU A 45 -7.99 4.16 -18.87
C LEU A 45 -9.15 5.16 -18.91
N LYS A 46 -9.65 5.44 -20.13
CA LYS A 46 -10.70 6.46 -20.36
C LYS A 46 -12.02 6.17 -19.64
N ASP A 47 -12.28 4.91 -19.34
CA ASP A 47 -13.47 4.42 -18.64
C ASP A 47 -13.28 4.37 -17.11
N GLY A 48 -12.17 4.93 -16.59
CA GLY A 48 -11.87 4.96 -15.17
C GLY A 48 -11.19 3.71 -14.62
N HIS A 49 -10.89 2.70 -15.46
CA HIS A 49 -10.14 1.53 -15.02
C HIS A 49 -8.65 1.85 -14.87
N TYR A 50 -7.99 1.16 -13.95
CA TYR A 50 -6.53 1.19 -13.85
C TYR A 50 -5.96 -0.07 -14.50
N GLU A 51 -4.96 0.11 -15.36
CA GLU A 51 -4.15 -0.97 -15.93
C GLU A 51 -2.74 -0.90 -15.32
N LEU A 52 -2.35 -1.97 -14.62
CA LEU A 52 -1.06 -2.12 -13.99
C LEU A 52 -0.22 -3.15 -14.75
N HIS A 53 1.05 -2.83 -14.88
CA HIS A 53 2.05 -3.71 -15.46
C HIS A 53 3.25 -3.78 -14.53
N GLY A 54 3.77 -4.99 -14.34
CA GLY A 54 4.87 -5.22 -13.42
C GLY A 54 5.58 -6.54 -13.62
N MET A 55 6.54 -6.81 -12.74
CA MET A 55 7.28 -8.06 -12.67
C MET A 55 7.08 -8.69 -11.28
N LEU A 56 6.86 -10.00 -11.24
CA LEU A 56 6.84 -10.76 -9.99
C LEU A 56 8.25 -10.89 -9.42
N ALA A 57 8.37 -10.93 -8.09
CA ALA A 57 9.66 -11.13 -7.41
C ALA A 57 10.36 -12.44 -7.81
N GLY A 58 9.59 -13.51 -8.06
CA GLY A 58 10.10 -14.81 -8.55
C GLY A 58 10.40 -14.86 -10.05
N GLY A 59 10.27 -13.73 -10.75
CA GLY A 59 10.35 -13.66 -12.20
C GLY A 59 8.99 -13.89 -12.86
N GLY A 60 8.79 -13.27 -14.02
CA GLY A 60 7.55 -13.30 -14.77
C GLY A 60 6.84 -11.95 -14.78
N TYR A 61 6.24 -11.66 -15.92
CA TYR A 61 5.48 -10.44 -16.14
C TYR A 61 4.04 -10.61 -15.67
N PHE A 62 3.49 -9.60 -14.99
CA PHE A 62 2.07 -9.53 -14.68
C PHE A 62 1.40 -8.32 -15.32
N LYS A 63 0.15 -8.55 -15.71
CA LYS A 63 -0.80 -7.52 -16.11
C LYS A 63 -2.07 -7.66 -15.29
N CYS A 64 -2.58 -6.56 -14.75
CA CYS A 64 -3.92 -6.55 -14.17
C CYS A 64 -4.69 -5.29 -14.55
N VAL A 65 -6.01 -5.43 -14.68
CA VAL A 65 -6.94 -4.32 -14.92
C VAL A 65 -7.96 -4.31 -13.81
N THR A 66 -8.17 -3.16 -13.16
CA THR A 66 -9.06 -3.03 -12.00
C THR A 66 -10.11 -1.95 -12.25
N PRO A 67 -11.34 -2.14 -11.76
CA PRO A 67 -12.38 -1.13 -11.86
C PRO A 67 -12.15 -0.02 -10.85
N GLY A 68 -11.68 1.14 -11.32
CA GLY A 68 -11.49 2.32 -10.49
C GLY A 68 -10.29 2.28 -9.55
N ASP A 69 -10.24 3.29 -8.68
CA ASP A 69 -9.16 3.54 -7.73
C ASP A 69 -9.35 2.73 -6.44
N ILE A 70 -9.12 1.42 -6.56
CA ILE A 70 -9.22 0.51 -5.42
C ILE A 70 -8.03 0.64 -4.48
N LYS A 71 -8.20 0.24 -3.21
CA LYS A 71 -7.09 0.14 -2.26
C LYS A 71 -6.47 -1.25 -2.31
N VAL A 72 -5.19 -1.32 -2.61
CA VAL A 72 -4.43 -2.58 -2.69
C VAL A 72 -3.49 -2.74 -1.51
N ARG A 73 -3.16 -3.99 -1.18
CA ARG A 73 -2.15 -4.29 -0.16
C ARG A 73 -0.76 -4.01 -0.69
N VAL A 74 0.02 -3.32 0.13
CA VAL A 74 1.43 -3.01 -0.11
C VAL A 74 2.24 -3.65 1.03
N PRO A 75 3.35 -4.36 0.74
CA PRO A 75 4.22 -4.92 1.77
C PRO A 75 4.71 -3.83 2.74
N GLY A 76 4.79 -4.13 4.04
CA GLY A 76 5.34 -3.20 5.05
C GLY A 76 4.52 -1.94 5.34
N LEU A 77 3.32 -1.78 4.75
CA LEU A 77 2.53 -0.55 4.88
C LEU A 77 2.11 -0.23 6.32
N ASP A 78 1.84 -1.27 7.13
CA ASP A 78 1.49 -1.09 8.55
C ASP A 78 2.69 -0.55 9.36
N GLU A 79 3.91 -1.01 9.06
CA GLU A 79 5.15 -0.58 9.72
C GLU A 79 5.49 0.87 9.35
N GLU A 80 5.38 1.24 8.07
CA GLU A 80 5.62 2.60 7.60
C GLU A 80 4.63 3.60 8.24
N ARG A 81 3.35 3.21 8.35
CA ARG A 81 2.33 4.03 9.03
C ARG A 81 2.62 4.20 10.51
N LEU A 82 3.09 3.15 11.18
CA LEU A 82 3.48 3.21 12.58
C LEU A 82 4.65 4.19 12.77
N GLN A 83 5.68 4.07 11.92
CA GLN A 83 6.87 4.92 11.96
C GLN A 83 6.53 6.40 11.73
N LYS A 84 5.61 6.71 10.80
CA LYS A 84 5.14 8.09 10.57
C LYS A 84 4.33 8.65 11.74
N ARG A 85 3.62 7.82 12.49
CA ARG A 85 2.77 8.27 13.63
C ARG A 85 3.54 8.36 14.95
N MET A 86 4.65 7.65 15.08
CA MET A 86 5.53 7.68 16.25
C MET A 86 5.85 9.10 16.79
N PRO A 87 6.30 10.06 15.97
CA PRO A 87 6.65 11.39 16.48
C PRO A 87 5.45 12.14 17.08
N LEU A 88 4.26 11.98 16.51
CA LEU A 88 3.03 12.59 17.04
C LEU A 88 2.63 11.96 18.38
N ILE A 89 2.71 10.63 18.49
CA ILE A 89 2.39 9.90 19.73
C ILE A 89 3.33 10.34 20.85
N VAL A 90 4.63 10.45 20.56
CA VAL A 90 5.63 10.92 21.54
C VAL A 90 5.34 12.36 21.98
N MET A 91 4.98 13.25 21.04
CA MET A 91 4.66 14.65 21.37
C MET A 91 3.42 14.76 22.27
N ILE A 92 2.38 13.96 22.02
CA ILE A 92 1.18 13.92 22.87
C ILE A 92 1.54 13.43 24.27
N MET A 93 2.32 12.34 24.37
CA MET A 93 2.77 11.80 25.66
C MET A 93 3.57 12.83 26.46
N LEU A 94 4.47 13.58 25.80
CA LEU A 94 5.25 14.64 26.45
C LEU A 94 4.37 15.79 26.93
N ALA A 95 3.41 16.23 26.11
CA ALA A 95 2.48 17.30 26.49
C ALA A 95 1.63 16.92 27.71
N VAL A 96 1.14 15.67 27.75
CA VAL A 96 0.40 15.13 28.90
C VAL A 96 1.27 15.09 30.14
N ALA A 97 2.52 14.61 30.04
CA ALA A 97 3.44 14.55 31.17
C ALA A 97 3.74 15.94 31.75
N ILE A 98 3.97 16.94 30.90
CA ILE A 98 4.17 18.33 31.31
C ILE A 98 2.91 18.88 32.00
N GLY A 99 1.72 18.61 31.43
CA GLY A 99 0.46 19.04 32.03
C GLY A 99 0.23 18.47 33.42
N ILE A 100 0.55 17.18 33.62
CA ILE A 100 0.48 16.53 34.94
C ILE A 100 1.48 17.18 35.91
N LEU A 101 2.72 17.41 35.47
CA LEU A 101 3.75 18.04 36.30
C LEU A 101 3.33 19.45 36.76
N LEU A 102 2.79 20.26 35.84
CA LEU A 102 2.30 21.61 36.14
C LEU A 102 1.07 21.61 37.06
N PHE A 103 0.22 20.59 37.00
CA PHE A 103 -0.92 20.45 37.90
C PHE A 103 -0.51 20.07 39.33
N LEU A 104 0.63 19.40 39.48
CA LEU A 104 1.16 18.94 40.77
C LEU A 104 2.10 19.95 41.46
N LEU A 105 2.50 21.03 40.76
CA LEU A 105 3.30 22.16 41.25
C LEU A 105 2.41 23.27 41.81
#